data_AF-A0A9R1V477-F1
#
_entry.id   AF-A0A9R1V477-F1
#
_cell.length_a   1.000
_cell.length_b   1.000
_cell.length_c   1.000
_cell.angle_alpha   90.00
_cell.angle_beta   90.00
_cell.angle_gamma   90.00
#
_symmetry.space_group_name_H-M   'P 1'
#
loop_
_entity.id
_entity.type
_entity.pdbx_description
1 polymer ?
#
loop_
_entity_poly.entity_id
_entity_poly.type
_entity_poly.pdbx_seq_one_letter_code
_entity_poly.pdbx_strand_id
1 'polypeptide(L)'
;MNMIEIGIIKVTMDILYKQGCDITGLLVTLLLGDDKVQGLYVMKLVRSFCTSSNEKKADDPFGHVGSILVNISKNKEGRSLLLDSKRGLLKKIIRQFDSTSILRKKGVSGTIQTCCFEADNQIQNLLLISEFLWPALLLPVAGNKVYNEQDTSKMPLELGSALSIEREPATDTEIRIQALEAVYLIIL
;
A
#
# COMPACT_ATOMS: atom_id res chain seq x y z
N MET A 1 -5.54 6.25 31.37
CA MET A 1 -6.30 6.85 30.26
C MET A 1 -7.15 7.96 30.83
N ASN A 2 -6.96 9.20 30.37
CA ASN A 2 -7.51 10.38 31.03
C ASN A 2 -8.98 10.58 30.62
N MET A 3 -9.84 11.09 31.52
CA MET A 3 -11.29 11.19 31.27
C MET A 3 -11.65 12.12 30.08
N ILE A 4 -10.74 13.03 29.74
CA ILE A 4 -10.79 13.93 28.58
C ILE A 4 -10.54 13.16 27.26
N GLU A 5 -9.62 12.20 27.24
CA GLU A 5 -9.35 11.35 26.06
C GLU A 5 -10.57 10.50 25.72
N ILE A 6 -11.23 9.93 26.74
CA ILE A 6 -12.44 9.11 26.58
C ILE A 6 -13.59 9.94 25.97
N GLY A 7 -13.74 11.20 26.37
CA GLY A 7 -14.74 12.11 25.83
C GLY A 7 -14.50 12.47 24.37
N ILE A 8 -13.25 12.79 24.01
CA ILE A 8 -12.87 13.10 22.63
C ILE A 8 -13.09 11.88 21.72
N ILE A 9 -12.65 10.71 22.17
CA ILE A 9 -12.85 9.44 21.46
C ILE A 9 -14.33 9.20 21.18
N LYS A 10 -15.20 9.40 22.17
CA LYS A 10 -16.65 9.20 22.00
C LYS A 10 -17.25 10.14 20.96
N VAL A 11 -16.91 11.42 21.00
CA VAL A 11 -17.38 12.42 20.02
C VAL A 11 -16.84 12.10 18.62
N THR A 12 -15.57 11.72 18.51
CA THR A 12 -14.97 11.29 17.24
C THR A 12 -15.70 10.05 16.71
N MET A 13 -16.03 9.06 17.56
CA MET A 13 -16.79 7.88 17.14
C MET A 13 -18.21 8.22 16.69
N ASP A 14 -18.92 9.10 17.38
CA ASP A 14 -20.29 9.50 16.99
C ASP A 14 -20.30 10.25 15.64
N ILE A 15 -19.27 11.05 15.36
CA ILE A 15 -19.08 11.73 14.06
C ILE A 15 -18.75 10.70 12.96
N LEU A 16 -17.87 9.76 13.28
CA LEU A 16 -17.42 8.70 12.38
C LEU A 16 -18.59 7.77 11.99
N TYR A 17 -19.38 7.27 12.94
CA TYR A 17 -20.50 6.36 12.68
C TYR A 17 -21.66 7.00 11.90
N LYS A 18 -21.80 8.33 11.93
CA LYS A 18 -22.87 9.05 11.21
C LYS A 18 -22.79 8.94 9.68
N GLN A 19 -21.61 8.65 9.11
CA GLN A 19 -21.42 8.67 7.65
C GLN A 19 -21.71 7.34 6.93
N GLY A 20 -22.14 6.27 7.63
CA GLY A 20 -22.61 5.04 6.99
C GLY A 20 -21.57 4.28 6.15
N CYS A 21 -20.28 4.58 6.30
CA CYS A 21 -19.20 3.93 5.56
C CYS A 21 -18.66 2.72 6.35
N ASP A 22 -18.57 1.55 5.70
CA ASP A 22 -18.01 0.32 6.28
C ASP A 22 -16.56 0.51 6.79
N ILE A 23 -15.81 1.44 6.19
CA ILE A 23 -14.43 1.78 6.59
C ILE A 23 -14.41 2.44 7.95
N THR A 24 -15.45 3.19 8.28
CA THR A 24 -15.51 3.89 9.55
C THR A 24 -15.64 2.92 10.71
N GLY A 25 -16.44 1.86 10.57
CA GLY A 25 -16.51 0.78 11.55
C GLY A 25 -15.16 0.08 11.73
N LEU A 26 -14.41 -0.14 10.63
CA LEU A 26 -13.07 -0.72 10.71
C LEU A 26 -12.07 0.21 11.41
N LEU A 27 -12.10 1.51 11.13
CA LEU A 27 -11.25 2.53 11.76
C LEU A 27 -11.52 2.66 13.26
N VAL A 28 -12.80 2.77 13.64
CA VAL A 28 -13.22 2.82 15.04
C VAL A 28 -12.70 1.59 15.77
N THR A 29 -12.85 0.41 15.18
CA THR A 29 -12.48 -0.83 15.85
C THR A 29 -10.96 -1.03 15.88
N LEU A 30 -10.21 -0.51 14.90
CA LEU A 30 -8.75 -0.49 14.95
C LEU A 30 -8.24 0.44 16.07
N LEU A 31 -8.90 1.58 16.29
CA LEU A 31 -8.53 2.56 17.31
C LEU A 31 -8.93 2.13 18.74
N LEU A 32 -9.95 1.26 18.88
CA LEU A 32 -10.49 0.81 20.18
C LEU A 32 -10.24 -0.67 20.50
N GLY A 33 -9.67 -1.43 19.56
CA GLY A 33 -9.56 -2.88 19.64
C GLY A 33 -8.36 -3.37 20.45
N ASP A 34 -8.54 -4.50 21.15
CA ASP A 34 -7.49 -5.26 21.82
C ASP A 34 -6.38 -5.66 20.82
N ASP A 35 -5.11 -5.61 21.23
CA ASP A 35 -3.93 -5.94 20.43
C ASP A 35 -4.05 -7.30 19.71
N LYS A 36 -4.75 -8.26 20.33
CA LYS A 36 -4.97 -9.60 19.76
C LYS A 36 -5.84 -9.61 18.50
N VAL A 37 -6.74 -8.63 18.32
CA VAL A 37 -7.68 -8.57 17.19
C VAL A 37 -7.26 -7.59 16.10
N GLN A 38 -6.27 -6.72 16.37
CA GLN A 38 -5.74 -5.74 15.41
C GLN A 38 -5.33 -6.38 14.07
N GLY A 39 -4.67 -7.54 14.11
CA GLY A 39 -4.27 -8.27 12.90
C GLY A 39 -5.44 -8.68 11.99
N LEU A 40 -6.60 -8.99 12.57
CA LEU A 40 -7.81 -9.33 11.83
C LEU A 40 -8.42 -8.09 11.16
N TYR A 41 -8.40 -6.93 11.83
CA TYR A 41 -8.90 -5.68 11.27
C TYR A 41 -8.03 -5.17 10.13
N VAL A 42 -6.71 -5.25 10.26
CA VAL A 42 -5.79 -4.92 9.16
C VAL A 42 -6.05 -5.83 7.96
N MET A 43 -6.28 -7.14 8.18
CA MET A 43 -6.64 -8.04 7.09
C MET A 43 -7.96 -7.65 6.41
N LYS A 44 -8.98 -7.21 7.17
CA LYS A 44 -10.23 -6.70 6.61
C LYS A 44 -10.00 -5.42 5.80
N LEU A 45 -9.22 -4.47 6.30
CA LEU A 45 -8.83 -3.26 5.58
C LEU A 45 -8.15 -3.59 4.25
N VAL A 46 -7.17 -4.50 4.26
CA VAL A 46 -6.50 -4.94 3.01
C VAL A 46 -7.49 -5.56 2.04
N ARG A 47 -8.44 -6.38 2.51
CA ARG A 47 -9.47 -6.98 1.64
C ARG A 47 -10.41 -5.91 1.04
N SER A 48 -10.84 -4.95 1.85
CA SER A 48 -11.64 -3.80 1.40
C SER A 48 -10.87 -2.98 0.37
N PHE A 49 -9.61 -2.66 0.64
CA PHE A 49 -8.73 -1.98 -0.30
C PHE A 49 -8.54 -2.78 -1.60
N CYS A 50 -8.49 -4.11 -1.56
CA CYS A 50 -8.35 -4.92 -2.77
C CYS A 50 -9.69 -5.16 -3.50
N THR A 51 -10.82 -4.74 -2.94
CA THR A 51 -12.10 -4.84 -3.62
C THR A 51 -12.11 -3.78 -4.72
N SER A 52 -12.15 -4.25 -5.97
CA SER A 52 -12.12 -3.40 -7.16
C SER A 52 -13.13 -2.27 -7.02
N SER A 53 -12.69 -1.04 -7.25
CA SER A 53 -13.61 0.04 -7.58
C SER A 53 -14.38 -0.42 -8.81
N ASN A 54 -15.63 -0.86 -8.64
CA ASN A 54 -16.50 -1.07 -9.80
C ASN A 54 -16.47 0.25 -10.57
N GLU A 55 -15.97 0.24 -11.80
CA GLU A 55 -15.88 1.44 -12.68
C GLU A 55 -17.25 2.14 -12.84
N LYS A 56 -18.33 1.46 -12.46
CA LYS A 56 -19.72 1.92 -12.49
C LYS A 56 -20.17 2.72 -11.26
N LYS A 57 -19.38 2.82 -10.18
CA LYS A 57 -19.68 3.71 -9.06
C LYS A 57 -18.77 4.92 -9.15
N ALA A 58 -19.36 6.11 -9.22
CA ALA A 58 -18.66 7.39 -9.27
C ALA A 58 -17.79 7.67 -8.03
N ASP A 59 -17.97 6.89 -6.97
CA ASP A 59 -17.23 7.00 -5.72
C ASP A 59 -16.47 5.68 -5.46
N ASP A 60 -15.16 5.77 -5.20
CA ASP A 60 -14.30 4.66 -4.80
C ASP A 60 -14.27 4.62 -3.27
N PRO A 61 -15.23 3.93 -2.61
CA PRO A 61 -15.40 4.04 -1.17
C PRO A 61 -14.12 3.62 -0.45
N PHE A 62 -13.38 2.64 -0.99
CA PHE A 62 -12.21 2.06 -0.37
C PHE A 62 -10.88 2.69 -0.79
N GLY A 63 -10.88 3.71 -1.65
CA GLY A 63 -9.65 4.39 -2.08
C GLY A 63 -8.85 4.96 -0.89
N HIS A 64 -9.55 5.57 0.07
CA HIS A 64 -8.94 6.13 1.29
C HIS A 64 -8.34 5.09 2.24
N VAL A 65 -8.65 3.80 2.07
CA VAL A 65 -7.97 2.75 2.86
C VAL A 65 -6.48 2.74 2.57
N GLY A 66 -6.04 3.17 1.38
CA GLY A 66 -4.64 3.35 1.05
C GLY A 66 -3.91 4.22 2.08
N SER A 67 -4.43 5.39 2.43
CA SER A 67 -3.83 6.29 3.43
C SER A 67 -3.79 5.68 4.84
N ILE A 68 -4.78 4.86 5.19
CA ILE A 68 -4.81 4.14 6.47
C ILE A 68 -3.68 3.10 6.51
N LEU A 69 -3.48 2.36 5.42
CA LEU A 69 -2.40 1.36 5.31
C LEU A 69 -1.01 2.00 5.39
N VAL A 70 -0.82 3.19 4.79
CA VAL A 70 0.41 3.99 4.93
C VAL A 70 0.67 4.35 6.40
N ASN A 71 -0.36 4.71 7.16
CA ASN A 71 -0.19 5.05 8.57
C ASN A 71 0.08 3.81 9.43
N ILE A 72 -0.56 2.68 9.15
CA ILE A 72 -0.29 1.41 9.84
C ILE A 72 1.17 0.97 9.62
N SER A 73 1.67 1.09 8.39
CA SER A 73 3.04 0.69 8.02
C SER A 73 4.16 1.59 8.57
N LYS A 74 3.84 2.81 9.04
CA LYS A 74 4.81 3.65 9.77
C LYS A 74 5.16 3.08 11.14
N ASN A 75 4.20 2.42 11.80
CA ASN A 75 4.43 1.74 13.08
C ASN A 75 5.15 0.39 12.85
N LYS A 76 6.05 0.00 13.76
CA LYS A 76 6.89 -1.21 13.62
C LYS A 76 6.07 -2.50 13.61
N GLU A 77 5.10 -2.63 14.51
CA GLU A 77 4.22 -3.78 14.63
C GLU A 77 3.31 -3.90 13.40
N GLY A 78 2.74 -2.77 12.94
CA GLY A 78 1.94 -2.69 11.72
C GLY A 78 2.72 -3.06 10.47
N ARG A 79 3.96 -2.55 10.33
CA ARG A 79 4.87 -2.92 9.25
C ARG A 79 5.22 -4.40 9.27
N SER A 80 5.58 -4.94 10.44
CA SER A 80 5.88 -6.37 10.59
C SER A 80 4.69 -7.25 10.20
N LEU A 81 3.47 -6.82 10.54
CA LEU A 81 2.24 -7.53 10.15
C LEU A 81 2.01 -7.53 8.63
N LEU A 82 2.30 -6.41 7.96
CA LEU A 82 2.13 -6.29 6.51
C LEU A 82 3.19 -7.08 5.72
N LEU A 83 4.42 -7.10 6.23
CA LEU A 83 5.57 -7.82 5.66
C LEU A 83 5.57 -9.32 5.93
N ASP A 84 4.76 -9.81 6.88
CA ASP A 84 4.65 -11.25 7.19
C ASP A 84 4.24 -12.05 5.94
N SER A 85 5.21 -12.77 5.38
CA SER A 85 5.06 -13.56 4.15
C SER A 85 4.00 -14.65 4.28
N LYS A 86 3.73 -15.15 5.50
CA LYS A 86 2.66 -16.14 5.75
C LYS A 86 1.26 -15.56 5.54
N ARG A 87 1.12 -14.22 5.65
CA ARG A 87 -0.16 -13.52 5.47
C ARG A 87 -0.34 -12.97 4.07
N GLY A 88 0.77 -12.66 3.38
CA GLY A 88 0.77 -12.16 2.01
C GLY A 88 -0.01 -10.84 1.83
N LEU A 89 -0.06 -10.00 2.88
CA LEU A 89 -0.84 -8.76 2.85
C LEU A 89 -0.20 -7.72 1.94
N LEU A 90 1.11 -7.46 2.08
CA LEU A 90 1.80 -6.51 1.24
C LEU A 90 1.71 -6.88 -0.24
N LYS A 91 1.84 -8.16 -0.60
CA LYS A 91 1.61 -8.64 -1.98
C LYS A 91 0.23 -8.25 -2.51
N LYS A 92 -0.83 -8.37 -1.71
CA LYS A 92 -2.20 -7.97 -2.11
C LYS A 92 -2.32 -6.47 -2.32
N ILE A 93 -1.70 -5.67 -1.45
CA ILE A 93 -1.67 -4.21 -1.55
C ILE A 93 -0.95 -3.79 -2.84
N ILE A 94 0.25 -4.33 -3.10
CA ILE A 94 1.07 -3.98 -4.27
C ILE A 94 0.33 -4.20 -5.59
N ARG A 95 -0.49 -5.25 -5.70
CA ARG A 95 -1.30 -5.51 -6.90
C ARG A 95 -2.34 -4.43 -7.22
N GLN A 96 -2.60 -3.49 -6.31
CA GLN A 96 -3.42 -2.31 -6.59
C GLN A 96 -2.66 -1.19 -7.30
N PHE A 97 -1.36 -1.36 -7.57
CA PHE A 97 -0.54 -0.42 -8.35
C PHE A 97 -1.10 -0.18 -9.76
N ASP A 98 -1.74 -1.19 -10.36
CA ASP A 98 -2.36 -1.11 -11.68
C ASP A 98 -3.76 -0.47 -11.68
N SER A 99 -4.24 -0.02 -10.51
CA SER A 99 -5.56 0.64 -10.40
C SER A 99 -5.62 1.92 -11.24
N THR A 100 -6.77 2.24 -11.82
CA THR A 100 -7.01 3.54 -12.46
C THR A 100 -7.10 4.70 -11.45
N SER A 101 -7.33 4.40 -10.16
CA SER A 101 -7.45 5.37 -9.09
C SER A 101 -6.07 5.86 -8.62
N ILE A 102 -5.79 7.14 -8.84
CA ILE A 102 -4.53 7.76 -8.36
C ILE A 102 -4.40 7.68 -6.83
N LEU A 103 -5.52 7.80 -6.12
CA LEU A 103 -5.58 7.70 -4.66
C LEU A 103 -5.10 6.32 -4.17
N ARG A 104 -5.51 5.26 -4.86
CA ARG A 104 -5.05 3.89 -4.55
C ARG A 104 -3.57 3.74 -4.84
N LYS A 105 -3.09 4.22 -5.99
CA LYS A 105 -1.66 4.14 -6.34
C LYS A 105 -0.79 4.83 -5.28
N LYS A 106 -1.18 6.00 -4.79
CA LYS A 106 -0.50 6.70 -3.68
C LYS A 106 -0.48 5.89 -2.38
N GLY A 107 -1.62 5.26 -2.05
CA GLY A 107 -1.70 4.34 -0.93
C GLY A 107 -0.72 3.16 -1.05
N VAL A 108 -0.60 2.60 -2.26
CA VAL A 108 0.36 1.52 -2.55
C VAL A 108 1.79 2.01 -2.41
N SER A 109 2.19 3.07 -3.12
CA SER A 109 3.57 3.57 -3.11
C SER A 109 4.02 4.00 -1.72
N GLY A 110 3.18 4.69 -0.95
CA GLY A 110 3.49 5.06 0.43
C GLY A 110 3.60 3.85 1.36
N THR A 111 2.78 2.81 1.16
CA THR A 111 2.86 1.59 1.98
C THR A 111 4.13 0.81 1.66
N ILE A 112 4.54 0.74 0.39
CA ILE A 112 5.81 0.12 0.00
C ILE A 112 6.99 0.88 0.62
N GLN A 113 7.03 2.20 0.44
CA GLN A 113 8.11 3.06 0.92
C GLN A 113 8.33 2.93 2.43
N THR A 114 7.26 2.99 3.22
CA THR A 114 7.31 2.78 4.67
C THR A 114 7.72 1.36 5.06
N CYS A 115 7.31 0.34 4.30
CA CYS A 115 7.75 -1.04 4.52
C CYS A 115 9.25 -1.24 4.23
N CYS A 116 9.83 -0.44 3.34
CA CYS A 116 11.27 -0.47 3.04
C CYS A 116 12.14 0.23 4.10
N PHE A 117 11.57 0.91 5.10
CA PHE A 117 12.35 1.68 6.10
C PHE A 117 13.44 0.87 6.84
N GLU A 118 13.22 -0.42 7.07
CA GLU A 118 14.20 -1.35 7.67
C GLU A 118 14.47 -2.51 6.70
N ALA A 119 14.72 -2.19 5.43
CA ALA A 119 14.85 -3.19 4.36
C ALA A 119 15.88 -4.28 4.68
N ASP A 120 17.02 -3.94 5.30
CA ASP A 120 18.05 -4.92 5.71
C ASP A 120 17.49 -6.07 6.54
N ASN A 121 16.66 -5.73 7.54
CA ASN A 121 16.05 -6.71 8.44
C ASN A 121 14.93 -7.50 7.77
N GLN A 122 14.45 -7.03 6.62
CA GLN A 122 13.24 -7.52 5.94
C GLN A 122 13.52 -7.99 4.51
N ILE A 123 14.78 -8.06 4.10
CA ILE A 123 15.18 -8.32 2.71
C ILE A 123 14.61 -9.63 2.21
N GLN A 124 14.58 -10.67 3.06
CA GLN A 124 13.99 -11.97 2.72
C GLN A 124 12.49 -11.85 2.40
N ASN A 125 11.73 -11.06 3.18
CA ASN A 125 10.31 -10.84 2.92
C ASN A 125 10.08 -10.00 1.66
N LEU A 126 10.95 -9.02 1.39
CA LEU A 126 10.90 -8.20 0.17
C LEU A 126 11.23 -9.02 -1.10
N LEU A 127 12.22 -9.91 -1.03
CA LEU A 127 12.59 -10.79 -2.14
C LEU A 127 11.46 -11.74 -2.54
N LEU A 128 10.67 -12.24 -1.58
CA LEU A 128 9.51 -13.09 -1.84
C LEU A 128 8.39 -12.40 -2.62
N ILE A 129 8.40 -11.07 -2.68
CA ILE A 129 7.42 -10.27 -3.42
C ILE A 129 8.06 -9.48 -4.57
N SER A 130 9.32 -9.74 -4.91
CA SER A 130 10.11 -9.04 -5.94
C SER A 130 9.40 -8.92 -7.29
N GLU A 131 8.72 -9.98 -7.72
CA GLU A 131 7.90 -10.06 -8.94
C GLU A 131 6.86 -8.92 -9.04
N PHE A 132 6.29 -8.51 -7.89
CA PHE A 132 5.31 -7.43 -7.80
C PHE A 132 5.94 -6.10 -7.38
N LEU A 133 6.95 -6.17 -6.51
CA LEU A 133 7.63 -5.02 -5.95
C LEU A 133 8.37 -4.21 -7.02
N TRP A 134 9.15 -4.88 -7.87
CA TRP A 134 9.96 -4.18 -8.86
C TRP A 134 9.15 -3.43 -9.92
N PRO A 135 8.06 -3.99 -10.48
CA PRO A 135 7.13 -3.21 -11.31
C PRO A 135 6.61 -1.95 -10.59
N ALA A 136 6.14 -2.08 -9.34
CA ALA A 136 5.57 -0.98 -8.60
C ALA A 136 6.58 0.14 -8.27
N LEU A 137 7.88 -0.20 -8.15
CA LEU A 137 8.95 0.77 -7.89
C LEU A 137 9.56 1.36 -9.16
N LEU A 138 9.79 0.56 -10.19
CA LEU A 138 10.58 0.96 -11.34
C LEU A 138 9.73 1.53 -12.48
N LEU A 139 8.50 1.04 -12.69
CA LEU A 139 7.63 1.58 -13.74
C LEU A 139 7.30 3.07 -13.55
N PRO A 140 7.03 3.60 -12.34
CA PRO A 140 6.80 5.03 -12.14
C PRO A 140 7.95 5.93 -12.58
N VAL A 141 9.18 5.43 -12.54
CA VAL A 141 10.40 6.23 -12.75
C VAL A 141 11.09 5.94 -14.07
N ALA A 142 10.67 4.88 -14.79
CA ALA A 142 11.30 4.44 -16.03
C ALA A 142 11.07 5.36 -17.24
N GLY A 143 10.14 6.32 -17.16
CA GLY A 143 9.76 7.18 -18.29
C GLY A 143 9.19 6.38 -19.48
N ASN A 144 9.40 6.90 -20.69
CA ASN A 144 8.95 6.28 -21.95
C ASN A 144 10.02 5.42 -22.65
N LYS A 145 11.16 5.16 -21.98
CA LYS A 145 12.25 4.38 -22.56
C LYS A 145 11.80 2.92 -22.79
N VAL A 146 12.03 2.44 -24.01
CA VAL A 146 11.92 1.02 -24.39
C VAL A 146 13.27 0.34 -24.18
N TYR A 147 13.28 -0.75 -23.40
CA TYR A 147 14.48 -1.51 -23.08
C TYR A 147 14.63 -2.71 -24.01
N ASN A 148 15.87 -3.05 -24.36
CA ASN A 148 16.17 -4.18 -25.25
C ASN A 148 16.05 -5.53 -24.51
N GLU A 149 16.00 -6.61 -25.28
CA GLU A 149 15.87 -7.98 -24.75
C GLU A 149 17.05 -8.39 -23.84
N GLN A 150 18.25 -7.90 -24.12
CA GLN A 150 19.44 -8.20 -23.31
C GLN A 150 19.31 -7.66 -21.86
N ASP A 151 18.63 -6.52 -21.69
CA ASP A 151 18.35 -5.95 -20.37
C ASP A 151 17.11 -6.60 -19.75
N THR A 152 16.02 -6.73 -20.51
CA THR A 152 14.73 -7.20 -19.95
C THR A 152 14.70 -8.69 -19.64
N SER A 153 15.53 -9.52 -20.29
CA SER A 153 15.68 -10.95 -19.97
C SER A 153 16.25 -11.22 -18.58
N LYS A 154 16.87 -10.22 -17.95
CA LYS A 154 17.41 -10.30 -16.57
C LYS A 154 16.43 -9.80 -15.51
N MET A 155 15.26 -9.32 -15.91
CA MET A 155 14.26 -8.72 -15.03
C MET A 155 13.14 -9.73 -14.72
N PRO A 156 12.37 -9.53 -13.63
CA PRO A 156 11.10 -10.23 -13.44
C PRO A 156 10.20 -10.06 -14.67
N LEU A 157 9.44 -11.10 -15.01
CA LEU A 157 8.69 -11.19 -16.26
C LEU A 157 7.75 -9.99 -16.47
N GLU A 158 7.03 -9.59 -15.43
CA GLU A 158 6.08 -8.48 -15.42
C GLU A 158 6.79 -7.15 -15.69
N LEU A 159 7.96 -6.96 -15.09
CA LEU A 159 8.76 -5.76 -15.28
C LEU A 159 9.35 -5.72 -16.69
N GLY A 160 10.02 -6.81 -17.11
CA GLY A 160 10.68 -6.89 -18.40
C GLY A 160 9.69 -6.68 -19.54
N SER A 161 8.54 -7.35 -19.49
CA SER A 161 7.48 -7.22 -20.49
C SER A 161 6.94 -5.78 -20.59
N ALA A 162 6.73 -5.11 -19.45
CA ALA A 162 6.29 -3.72 -19.44
C ALA A 162 7.38 -2.77 -19.96
N LEU A 163 8.65 -2.99 -19.61
CA LEU A 163 9.76 -2.16 -20.07
C LEU A 163 10.13 -2.37 -21.55
N SER A 164 9.68 -3.45 -22.18
CA SER A 164 9.90 -3.75 -23.61
C SER A 164 8.92 -3.06 -24.56
N ILE A 165 7.95 -2.30 -24.06
CA ILE A 165 7.00 -1.53 -24.89
C ILE A 165 7.06 -0.04 -24.56
N GLU A 166 6.61 0.78 -25.50
CA GLU A 166 6.43 2.22 -25.28
C GLU A 166 5.30 2.44 -24.24
N ARG A 167 5.54 3.37 -23.31
CA ARG A 167 4.65 3.64 -22.18
C ARG A 167 4.54 5.12 -21.93
N GLU A 168 3.37 5.53 -21.44
CA GLU A 168 3.18 6.87 -20.89
C GLU A 168 3.91 7.00 -19.55
N PRO A 169 4.71 8.06 -19.35
CA PRO A 169 5.34 8.33 -18.07
C PRO A 169 4.30 8.51 -16.96
N ALA A 170 4.63 8.06 -15.75
CA ALA A 170 3.82 8.39 -14.58
C ALA A 170 3.82 9.91 -14.34
N THR A 171 2.63 10.50 -14.24
CA THR A 171 2.45 11.95 -14.10
C THR A 171 2.52 12.44 -12.65
N ASP A 172 2.26 11.56 -11.68
CA ASP A 172 2.20 11.94 -10.27
C ASP A 172 3.58 11.93 -9.61
N THR A 173 4.01 13.11 -9.19
CA THR A 173 5.32 13.33 -8.57
C THR A 173 5.48 12.62 -7.23
N GLU A 174 4.42 12.49 -6.44
CA GLU A 174 4.48 11.86 -5.11
C GLU A 174 4.78 10.37 -5.22
N ILE A 175 4.11 9.68 -6.15
CA ILE A 175 4.37 8.25 -6.43
C ILE A 175 5.82 8.04 -6.84
N ARG A 176 6.35 8.91 -7.72
CA ARG A 176 7.73 8.82 -8.21
C ARG A 176 8.74 9.01 -7.08
N ILE A 177 8.53 9.99 -6.20
CA ILE A 177 9.39 10.24 -5.05
C ILE A 177 9.36 9.03 -4.10
N GLN A 178 8.18 8.56 -3.72
CA GLN A 178 8.03 7.41 -2.82
C GLN A 178 8.68 6.15 -3.38
N ALA A 179 8.57 5.93 -4.70
CA ALA A 179 9.23 4.81 -5.36
C ALA A 179 10.76 4.92 -5.31
N LEU A 180 11.33 6.11 -5.59
CA LEU A 180 12.78 6.35 -5.51
C LEU A 180 13.30 6.23 -4.08
N GLU A 181 12.57 6.74 -3.09
CA GLU A 181 12.93 6.60 -1.68
C GLU A 181 12.90 5.13 -1.24
N ALA A 182 11.91 4.36 -1.68
CA ALA A 182 11.87 2.92 -1.41
C ALA A 182 13.05 2.18 -2.04
N VAL A 183 13.43 2.52 -3.28
CA VAL A 183 14.64 1.97 -3.92
C VAL A 183 15.88 2.35 -3.14
N TYR A 184 16.01 3.61 -2.74
CA TYR A 184 17.13 4.11 -1.93
C TYR A 184 17.24 3.35 -0.59
N LEU A 185 16.12 3.11 0.08
CA LEU A 185 16.09 2.35 1.34
C LEU A 185 16.46 0.87 1.19
N ILE A 186 16.25 0.26 0.01
CA ILE A 186 16.61 -1.14 -0.27
C ILE A 186 18.11 -1.30 -0.56
N ILE A 187 18.77 -0.26 -1.09
CA ILE A 187 20.18 -0.33 -1.50
C ILE A 187 21.18 0.13 -0.43
N LEU A 188 20.69 0.81 0.62
CA LEU A 188 21.47 1.16 1.80
C LEU A 188 21.86 -0.09 2.58
#